data_AF-A0A2E0ZH92-F1
#
_entry.id   AF-A0A2E0ZH92-F1
#
_cell.length_a   1.000
_cell.length_b   1.000
_cell.length_c   1.000
_cell.angle_alpha   90.00
_cell.angle_beta   90.00
_cell.angle_gamma   90.00
#
_symmetry.space_group_name_H-M   'P 1'
#
loop_
_entity.id
_entity.type
_entity.pdbx_description
1 polymer ?
#
loop_
_entity_poly.entity_id
_entity_poly.type
_entity_poly.pdbx_seq_one_letter_code
_entity_poly.pdbx_strand_id
1 'polypeptide(L)'
;MIGALIRFARKVVENVLSQLMQQFNVVQEQAYSPMQAMVQQVMDGVWVGKGADAFVEEVSSIMMPGVGKIGDGINVFSKNINNAIDVMDRADEQVNNMVSSLGDLFGGIF
;
A
#
# COMPACT_ATOMS: atom_id res chain seq x y z
N MET A 1 6.70 29.38 -0.83
CA MET A 1 5.53 28.76 -1.50
C MET A 1 5.77 27.31 -1.90
N ILE A 2 6.88 26.97 -2.56
CA ILE A 2 7.20 25.58 -2.97
C ILE A 2 7.22 24.60 -1.78
N GLY A 3 7.93 24.94 -0.70
CA GLY A 3 7.95 24.11 0.51
C GLY A 3 6.59 23.93 1.22
N ALA A 4 5.63 24.83 1.01
CA ALA A 4 4.27 24.66 1.56
C ALA A 4 3.43 23.68 0.74
N LEU A 5 3.58 23.71 -0.59
CA LEU A 5 2.94 22.78 -1.51
C LEU A 5 3.50 21.35 -1.34
N ILE A 6 4.82 21.21 -1.17
CA ILE A 6 5.46 19.91 -0.94
C ILE A 6 5.05 19.30 0.41
N ARG A 7 5.00 20.10 1.48
CA ARG A 7 4.49 19.63 2.79
C ARG A 7 3.02 19.22 2.74
N PHE A 8 2.19 19.93 1.98
CA PHE A 8 0.79 19.56 1.78
C PHE A 8 0.68 18.24 1.00
N ALA A 9 1.44 18.09 -0.10
CA ALA A 9 1.51 16.85 -0.85
C ALA A 9 1.94 15.67 0.03
N ARG A 10 2.98 15.84 0.87
CA ARG A 10 3.42 14.82 1.82
C ARG A 10 2.29 14.35 2.74
N LYS A 11 1.56 15.28 3.36
CA LYS A 11 0.43 14.94 4.25
C LYS A 11 -0.69 14.20 3.53
N VAL A 12 -1.01 14.58 2.29
CA VAL A 12 -2.03 13.87 1.50
C VAL A 12 -1.57 12.44 1.22
N VAL A 13 -0.31 12.26 0.83
CA VAL A 13 0.26 10.95 0.52
C VAL A 13 0.35 10.06 1.77
N GLU A 14 0.79 10.59 2.91
CA GLU A 14 0.82 9.87 4.20
C GLU A 14 -0.58 9.40 4.60
N ASN A 15 -1.61 10.23 4.41
CA ASN A 15 -3.00 9.83 4.66
C ASN A 15 -3.45 8.70 3.73
N VAL A 16 -3.11 8.77 2.45
CA VAL A 16 -3.41 7.70 1.47
C VAL A 16 -2.70 6.40 1.87
N LEU A 17 -1.42 6.46 2.24
CA LEU A 17 -0.67 5.29 2.73
C LEU A 17 -1.33 4.66 3.97
N SER A 18 -1.73 5.48 4.94
CA SER A 18 -2.42 5.00 6.13
C SER A 18 -3.74 4.29 5.80
N GLN A 19 -4.53 4.86 4.89
CA GLN A 19 -5.79 4.25 4.45
C GLN A 19 -5.58 2.95 3.68
N LEU A 20 -4.51 2.87 2.86
CA LEU A 20 -4.15 1.66 2.14
C LEU A 20 -3.70 0.54 3.09
N MET A 21 -2.89 0.85 4.10
CA MET A 21 -2.47 -0.12 5.11
C MET A 21 -3.66 -0.65 5.92
N GLN A 22 -4.62 0.21 6.24
CA GLN A 22 -5.87 -0.22 6.87
C GLN A 22 -6.66 -1.17 5.97
N GLN A 23 -6.81 -0.84 4.69
CA GLN A 23 -7.47 -1.72 3.72
C GLN A 23 -6.73 -3.06 3.55
N PHE A 24 -5.41 -3.05 3.59
CA PHE A 24 -4.61 -4.27 3.56
C PHE A 24 -4.93 -5.18 4.75
N ASN A 25 -4.92 -4.64 5.97
CA ASN A 25 -5.26 -5.40 7.17
C ASN A 25 -6.70 -5.93 7.11
N VAL A 26 -7.65 -5.13 6.62
CA VAL A 26 -9.04 -5.57 6.42
C VAL A 26 -9.11 -6.74 5.44
N VAL A 27 -8.45 -6.66 4.29
CA VAL A 27 -8.46 -7.73 3.28
C VAL A 27 -7.80 -9.01 3.83
N GLN A 28 -6.69 -8.88 4.55
CA GLN A 28 -5.96 -10.03 5.08
C GLN A 28 -6.70 -10.68 6.26
N GLU A 29 -7.13 -9.90 7.24
CA GLU A 29 -7.74 -10.41 8.47
C GLU A 29 -9.22 -10.74 8.29
N GLN A 30 -9.96 -9.94 7.52
CA GLN A 30 -11.42 -10.10 7.43
C GLN A 30 -11.87 -10.94 6.24
N ALA A 31 -11.06 -11.08 5.19
CA ALA A 31 -11.42 -11.96 4.07
C ALA A 31 -10.62 -13.26 4.11
N TYR A 32 -9.29 -13.22 4.22
CA TYR A 32 -8.48 -14.43 4.11
C TYR A 32 -8.67 -15.39 5.29
N SER A 33 -8.59 -14.88 6.53
CA SER A 33 -8.71 -15.72 7.73
C SER A 33 -10.05 -16.45 7.84
N PRO A 34 -11.22 -15.81 7.64
CA PRO A 34 -12.50 -16.51 7.68
C PRO A 34 -12.66 -17.54 6.56
N MET A 35 -12.18 -17.25 5.35
CA MET A 35 -12.21 -18.23 4.25
C MET A 35 -11.40 -19.48 4.59
N GLN A 36 -10.21 -19.30 5.18
CA GLN A 36 -9.38 -20.43 5.59
C GLN A 36 -10.04 -21.23 6.71
N ALA A 37 -10.67 -20.55 7.68
CA ALA A 37 -11.42 -21.21 8.75
C ALA A 37 -12.62 -22.00 8.21
N MET A 38 -13.34 -21.46 7.22
CA MET A 38 -14.46 -22.15 6.58
C MET A 38 -14.00 -23.38 5.80
N VAL A 39 -12.92 -23.28 5.04
CA VAL A 39 -12.34 -24.44 4.34
C VAL A 39 -11.92 -25.52 5.33
N GLN A 40 -11.28 -25.13 6.45
CA GLN A 40 -10.87 -26.08 7.48
C GLN A 40 -12.06 -26.81 8.10
N GLN A 41 -13.14 -26.10 8.45
CA GLN A 41 -14.36 -26.72 8.98
C GLN A 41 -14.95 -27.74 8.02
N VAL A 42 -14.93 -27.44 6.71
CA VAL A 42 -15.40 -28.38 5.68
C VAL A 42 -14.48 -29.61 5.62
N MET A 43 -13.17 -29.41 5.64
CA MET A 43 -12.19 -30.51 5.66
C MET A 43 -12.26 -31.39 6.91
N ASP A 44 -12.63 -30.81 8.06
CA ASP A 44 -12.84 -31.52 9.33
C ASP A 44 -14.13 -32.36 9.34
N GLY A 45 -14.89 -32.36 8.23
CA GLY A 45 -16.05 -33.22 8.04
C GLY A 45 -17.37 -32.63 8.54
N VAL A 46 -17.40 -31.32 8.88
CA VAL A 46 -18.67 -30.62 9.20
C VAL A 46 -19.62 -30.64 8.00
N TRP A 47 -19.05 -30.65 6.77
CA TRP A 47 -19.79 -30.80 5.53
C TRP A 47 -19.06 -31.78 4.61
N VAL A 48 -19.77 -32.83 4.16
CA VAL A 48 -19.19 -33.90 3.33
C VAL A 48 -20.04 -34.11 2.08
N GLY A 49 -19.38 -34.29 0.94
CA GLY A 49 -19.99 -34.62 -0.35
C GLY A 49 -19.41 -33.79 -1.49
N LYS A 50 -19.81 -34.10 -2.72
CA LYS A 50 -19.26 -33.45 -3.93
C LYS A 50 -19.33 -31.91 -3.93
N GLY A 51 -20.35 -31.34 -3.29
CA GLY A 51 -20.48 -29.89 -3.15
C GLY A 51 -19.48 -29.30 -2.15
N ALA A 52 -19.13 -30.05 -1.10
CA ALA A 52 -18.10 -29.67 -0.14
C ALA A 52 -16.71 -29.69 -0.79
N ASP A 53 -16.41 -30.73 -1.56
CA ASP A 53 -15.16 -30.86 -2.31
C ASP A 53 -15.01 -29.72 -3.34
N ALA A 54 -16.06 -29.44 -4.11
CA ALA A 54 -16.09 -28.36 -5.09
C ALA A 54 -15.95 -26.98 -4.45
N PHE A 55 -16.56 -26.76 -3.28
CA PHE A 55 -16.41 -25.52 -2.52
C PHE A 55 -14.96 -25.33 -2.05
N VAL A 56 -14.36 -26.37 -1.45
CA VAL A 56 -12.96 -26.33 -1.01
C VAL A 56 -12.04 -26.05 -2.19
N GLU A 57 -12.28 -26.69 -3.33
CA GLU A 57 -11.53 -26.47 -4.57
C GLU A 57 -11.66 -25.03 -5.08
N GLU A 58 -12.87 -24.51 -5.21
CA GLU A 58 -13.12 -23.16 -5.74
C GLU A 58 -12.56 -22.06 -4.80
N VAL A 59 -12.75 -22.21 -3.50
CA VAL A 59 -12.24 -21.26 -2.52
C VAL A 59 -10.71 -21.28 -2.48
N SER A 60 -10.10 -22.47 -2.50
CA SER A 60 -8.64 -22.62 -2.41
C SER A 60 -7.93 -22.24 -3.71
N SER A 61 -8.55 -22.47 -4.87
CA SER A 61 -7.92 -22.25 -6.19
C SER A 61 -8.20 -20.87 -6.79
N ILE A 62 -9.31 -20.22 -6.44
CA ILE A 62 -9.72 -18.94 -7.03
C ILE A 62 -9.76 -17.84 -5.99
N MET A 63 -10.55 -18.01 -4.92
CA MET A 63 -10.83 -16.94 -3.96
C MET A 63 -9.62 -16.57 -3.10
N MET A 64 -8.98 -17.55 -2.44
CA MET A 64 -7.82 -17.31 -1.58
C MET A 64 -6.64 -16.69 -2.37
N PRO A 65 -6.26 -17.19 -3.57
CA PRO A 65 -5.23 -16.56 -4.38
C PRO A 65 -5.63 -15.17 -4.90
N GLY A 66 -6.91 -14.97 -5.22
CA GLY A 66 -7.43 -13.66 -5.64
C GLY A 66 -7.27 -12.59 -4.56
N VAL A 67 -7.62 -12.92 -3.31
CA VAL A 67 -7.42 -12.05 -2.15
C VAL A 67 -5.93 -11.78 -1.90
N GLY A 68 -5.07 -12.80 -2.06
CA GLY A 68 -3.62 -12.63 -1.99
C GLY A 68 -3.08 -11.61 -3.00
N LYS A 69 -3.52 -11.69 -4.26
CA LYS A 69 -3.13 -10.73 -5.32
C LYS A 69 -3.55 -9.29 -5.02
N ILE A 70 -4.70 -9.08 -4.37
CA ILE A 70 -5.13 -7.76 -3.92
C ILE A 70 -4.15 -7.24 -2.86
N GLY A 71 -3.79 -8.08 -1.89
CA GLY A 71 -2.77 -7.76 -0.89
C GLY A 71 -1.42 -7.37 -1.51
N ASP A 72 -0.95 -8.16 -2.48
CA ASP A 72 0.28 -7.87 -3.22
C ASP A 72 0.20 -6.54 -3.97
N GLY A 73 -0.93 -6.26 -4.62
CA GLY A 73 -1.18 -4.99 -5.31
C GLY A 73 -1.11 -3.78 -4.37
N ILE A 74 -1.71 -3.89 -3.18
CA ILE A 74 -1.65 -2.84 -2.15
C ILE A 74 -0.20 -2.63 -1.68
N ASN A 75 0.56 -3.70 -1.45
CA ASN A 75 1.97 -3.60 -1.05
C ASN A 75 2.84 -2.93 -2.12
N VAL A 76 2.67 -3.32 -3.39
CA VAL A 76 3.40 -2.70 -4.51
C VAL A 76 3.04 -1.22 -4.64
N PHE A 77 1.76 -0.88 -4.51
CA PHE A 77 1.31 0.50 -4.57
C PHE A 77 1.88 1.34 -3.43
N SER A 78 1.82 0.83 -2.19
CA SER A 78 2.43 1.46 -1.01
C SER A 78 3.93 1.70 -1.18
N LYS A 79 4.66 0.70 -1.70
CA LYS A 79 6.09 0.84 -2.01
C LYS A 79 6.36 1.93 -3.04
N ASN A 80 5.59 1.96 -4.12
CA ASN A 80 5.75 2.96 -5.18
C ASN A 80 5.46 4.39 -4.67
N ILE A 81 4.47 4.53 -3.78
CA ILE A 81 4.18 5.81 -3.13
C ILE A 81 5.36 6.26 -2.25
N ASN A 82 5.92 5.37 -1.42
CA ASN A 82 7.09 5.71 -0.59
C ASN A 82 8.29 6.13 -1.47
N ASN A 83 8.55 5.41 -2.55
CA ASN A 83 9.58 5.80 -3.52
C ASN A 83 9.32 7.19 -4.12
N ALA A 84 8.07 7.53 -4.40
CA ALA A 84 7.71 8.85 -4.92
C ALA A 84 7.97 9.97 -3.89
N ILE A 85 7.71 9.71 -2.60
CA ILE A 85 8.05 10.64 -1.51
C ILE A 85 9.57 10.85 -1.45
N ASP A 86 10.36 9.77 -1.48
CA ASP A 86 11.82 9.88 -1.42
C ASP A 86 12.39 10.70 -2.58
N VAL A 87 11.81 10.56 -3.79
CA VAL A 87 12.18 11.37 -4.96
C VAL A 87 11.81 12.84 -4.76
N MET A 88 10.62 13.12 -4.22
CA MET A 88 10.20 14.48 -3.90
C MET A 88 11.14 15.14 -2.89
N ASP A 89 11.57 14.42 -1.87
CA ASP A 89 12.45 14.92 -0.81
C ASP A 89 13.83 15.29 -1.37
N ARG A 90 14.41 14.42 -2.20
CA ARG A 90 15.67 14.70 -2.89
C ARG A 90 15.56 15.89 -3.84
N ALA A 91 14.42 16.04 -4.53
CA ALA A 91 14.19 17.18 -5.41
C ALA A 91 14.11 18.50 -4.62
N ASP A 92 13.46 18.49 -3.45
CA ASP A 92 13.37 19.67 -2.58
C ASP A 92 14.74 20.06 -2.01
N GLU A 93 15.53 19.09 -1.56
CA GLU A 93 16.92 19.32 -1.12
C GLU A 93 17.78 19.96 -2.22
N GLN A 94 17.70 19.44 -3.45
CA GLN A 94 18.44 20.00 -4.59
C GLN A 94 18.02 21.44 -4.91
N VAL A 95 16.71 21.72 -4.91
CA VAL A 95 16.19 23.07 -5.17
C VAL A 95 16.63 24.03 -4.06
N ASN A 96 16.51 23.64 -2.79
CA ASN A 96 16.91 24.49 -1.66
C ASN A 96 18.42 24.80 -1.70
N ASN A 97 19.26 23.82 -2.03
CA ASN A 97 20.69 24.03 -2.20
C ASN A 97 21.01 24.98 -3.37
N MET A 98 20.31 24.83 -4.50
CA MET A 98 20.49 25.70 -5.66
C MET A 98 20.05 27.14 -5.36
N VAL A 99 18.89 27.33 -4.73
CA VAL A 99 18.39 28.65 -4.35
C VAL A 99 19.30 29.33 -3.34
N SER A 100 19.82 28.59 -2.36
CA SER A 100 20.77 29.14 -1.37
C SER A 100 22.06 29.60 -2.06
N SER A 101 22.61 28.78 -2.96
CA SER A 101 23.79 29.13 -3.77
C SER A 101 23.56 30.39 -4.61
N LEU A 102 22.41 30.53 -5.27
CA LEU A 102 22.06 31.75 -6.00
C LEU A 102 21.91 32.96 -5.07
N GLY A 103 21.30 32.77 -3.89
CA GLY A 103 21.15 33.82 -2.88
C GLY A 103 22.49 34.37 -2.40
N ASP A 104 23.45 33.49 -2.12
CA ASP A 104 24.81 33.87 -1.71
C ASP A 104 25.54 34.61 -2.85
N LEU A 105 25.36 34.16 -4.10
CA LEU A 105 25.97 34.78 -5.27
C LEU A 105 25.43 36.20 -5.51
N PHE A 106 24.13 36.43 -5.34
CA PHE A 106 23.55 37.77 -5.41
C PHE A 106 23.88 38.63 -4.19
N GLY A 107 23.95 38.03 -2.99
CA GLY A 107 24.34 38.72 -1.75
C GLY A 107 25.83 39.11 -1.67
N GLY A 108 26.68 38.54 -2.53
CA GLY A 108 28.07 38.98 -2.69
C GLY A 108 28.28 40.07 -3.74
N ILE A 109 27.26 40.35 -4.57
CA ILE A 109 27.32 41.37 -5.64
C ILE A 109 26.69 42.70 -5.17
N PHE A 110 25.81 42.67 -4.17
CA PHE A 110 25.23 43.84 -3.50
C PHE A 110 25.78 43.99 -2.08
#